data_AF-A0A0G4LVC7-F1
#
_entry.id   AF-A0A0G4LVC7-F1
#
_cell.length_a   1.000
_cell.length_b   1.000
_cell.length_c   1.000
_cell.angle_alpha   90.00
_cell.angle_beta   90.00
_cell.angle_gamma   90.00
#
_symmetry.space_group_name_H-M   'P 1'
#
loop_
_entity.id
_entity.type
_entity.pdbx_description
1 polymer ?
#
loop_
_entity_poly.entity_id
_entity_poly.type
_entity_poly.pdbx_seq_one_letter_code
_entity_poly.pdbx_strand_id
1 'polypeptide(L)'
;MEESPLTKAHDHARAAANASTTVAINEHTLAAGEFANAAQSTTSIEALRTLKLLEEHHLRLSELLKLPVRRLERTESDEKQANTATEITNDATSKGEQPAAVPPAKTGPVPSLLQSKRYQAARPMTSSIASNLASARGIKARDRGQLVPPSVSNDQAPGNLEGSSSSSSDGDRVYSIDL
;
A
#
# COMPACT_ATOMS: atom_id res chain seq x y z
N MET A 1 14.19 29.67 7.50
CA MET A 1 13.34 29.19 8.60
C MET A 1 13.36 27.68 8.51
N GLU A 2 13.56 26.98 9.63
CA GLU A 2 13.53 25.52 9.65
C GLU A 2 12.11 25.02 9.29
N GLU A 3 12.01 24.01 8.42
CA GLU A 3 10.73 23.42 8.01
C GLU A 3 10.12 22.57 9.13
N SER A 4 8.78 22.54 9.21
CA SER A 4 8.07 21.76 10.23
C SER A 4 8.28 20.24 10.04
N PRO A 5 8.33 19.45 11.13
CA PRO A 5 8.49 17.99 11.02
C PRO A 5 7.43 17.33 10.13
N LEU A 6 6.18 17.82 10.19
CA LEU A 6 5.09 17.29 9.38
C LEU A 6 5.29 17.55 7.88
N THR A 7 5.81 18.73 7.52
CA THR A 7 6.15 19.06 6.12
C THR A 7 7.25 18.15 5.62
N LYS A 8 8.34 17.98 6.39
CA LYS A 8 9.45 17.09 6.05
C LYS A 8 9.00 15.65 5.85
N ALA A 9 8.14 15.14 6.74
CA ALA A 9 7.58 13.79 6.61
C ALA A 9 6.85 13.58 5.27
N HIS A 10 6.06 14.57 4.85
CA HIS A 10 5.38 14.54 3.55
C HIS A 10 6.34 14.62 2.37
N ASP A 11 7.39 15.43 2.45
CA ASP A 11 8.39 15.54 1.39
C ASP A 11 9.17 14.23 1.22
N HIS A 12 9.57 13.57 2.31
CA HIS A 12 10.15 12.23 2.28
C HIS A 12 9.19 11.20 1.67
N ALA A 13 7.90 11.23 2.02
CA ALA A 13 6.90 10.35 1.40
C ALA A 13 6.78 10.57 -0.12
N ARG A 14 6.85 11.84 -0.57
CA ARG A 14 6.81 12.20 -1.99
C ARG A 14 8.08 11.81 -2.73
N ALA A 15 9.24 11.96 -2.09
CA ALA A 15 10.52 11.51 -2.62
C ALA A 15 10.52 9.98 -2.81
N ALA A 16 10.06 9.24 -1.79
CA ALA A 16 9.96 7.78 -1.83
C ALA A 16 9.12 7.27 -3.02
N ALA A 17 8.01 7.95 -3.34
CA ALA A 17 7.10 7.54 -4.42
C ALA A 17 7.75 7.56 -5.82
N ASN A 18 8.78 8.37 -6.01
CA ASN A 18 9.48 8.52 -7.29
C ASN A 18 10.86 7.83 -7.29
N ALA A 19 11.21 7.14 -6.20
CA ALA A 19 12.56 6.62 -5.97
C ALA A 19 12.69 5.12 -6.30
N SER A 20 13.92 4.67 -6.50
CA SER A 20 14.24 3.24 -6.60
C SER A 20 14.05 2.53 -5.25
N THR A 21 13.85 1.22 -5.26
CA THR A 21 13.46 0.44 -4.06
C THR A 21 14.32 0.74 -2.83
N THR A 22 15.65 0.77 -2.96
CA THR A 22 16.56 1.03 -1.84
C THR A 22 16.40 2.44 -1.28
N VAL A 23 16.26 3.44 -2.16
CA VAL A 23 16.07 4.84 -1.75
C VAL A 23 14.68 4.99 -1.13
N ALA A 24 13.65 4.42 -1.73
CA ALA A 24 12.27 4.43 -1.20
C ALA A 24 12.18 3.81 0.21
N ILE A 25 12.92 2.72 0.48
CA ILE A 25 13.02 2.15 1.83
C ILE A 25 13.55 3.20 2.82
N ASN A 26 14.67 3.84 2.48
CA ASN A 26 15.29 4.84 3.35
C ASN A 26 14.38 6.05 3.56
N GLU A 27 13.80 6.59 2.49
CA GLU A 27 12.87 7.72 2.56
C GLU A 27 11.63 7.40 3.41
N HIS A 28 11.07 6.19 3.32
CA HIS A 28 9.99 5.78 4.21
C HIS A 28 10.43 5.68 5.68
N THR A 29 11.66 5.24 5.97
CA THR A 29 12.15 5.25 7.35
C THR A 29 12.38 6.67 7.89
N LEU A 30 12.84 7.60 7.05
CA LEU A 30 12.97 9.01 7.41
C LEU A 30 11.59 9.65 7.65
N ALA A 31 10.62 9.40 6.77
CA ALA A 31 9.25 9.87 6.93
C ALA A 31 8.63 9.39 8.26
N ALA A 32 8.80 8.11 8.60
CA ALA A 32 8.33 7.56 9.88
C ALA A 32 8.95 8.29 11.08
N GLY A 33 10.26 8.56 11.04
CA GLY A 33 10.96 9.33 12.08
C GLY A 33 10.42 10.76 12.22
N GLU A 34 10.15 11.45 11.11
CA GLU A 34 9.58 12.80 11.15
C GLU A 34 8.12 12.83 11.65
N PHE A 35 7.31 11.81 11.36
CA PHE A 35 5.98 11.65 11.98
C PHE A 35 6.07 11.41 13.49
N ALA A 36 7.05 10.63 13.95
CA ALA A 36 7.32 10.44 15.37
C ALA A 36 7.75 11.75 16.06
N ASN A 37 8.60 12.56 15.39
CA ASN A 37 8.98 13.90 15.86
C ASN A 37 7.76 14.83 15.93
N ALA A 38 6.91 14.83 14.89
CA ALA A 38 5.68 15.62 14.88
C ALA A 38 4.76 15.23 16.05
N ALA A 39 4.67 13.95 16.38
CA ALA A 39 3.86 13.46 17.50
C ALA A 39 4.33 14.03 18.85
N GLN A 40 5.62 14.25 19.05
CA GLN A 40 6.15 14.84 20.29
C GLN A 40 5.75 16.32 20.47
N SER A 41 5.43 17.02 19.38
CA SER A 41 5.11 18.45 19.39
C SER A 41 3.62 18.77 19.62
N THR A 42 2.74 17.75 19.63
CA THR A 42 1.29 17.95 19.75
C THR A 42 0.72 17.36 21.04
N THR A 43 -0.27 18.04 21.60
CA THR A 43 -1.02 17.59 22.79
C THR A 43 -2.42 17.08 22.47
N SER A 44 -2.86 17.18 21.21
CA SER A 44 -4.18 16.71 20.78
C SER A 44 -4.20 15.19 20.62
N ILE A 45 -5.08 14.51 21.35
CA ILE A 45 -5.17 13.04 21.37
C ILE A 45 -5.50 12.47 19.97
N GLU A 46 -6.41 13.12 19.24
CA GLU A 46 -6.76 12.70 17.88
C GLU A 46 -5.59 12.89 16.91
N ALA A 47 -4.84 13.98 17.05
CA ALA A 47 -3.64 14.21 16.25
C ALA A 47 -2.54 13.18 16.58
N LEU A 48 -2.36 12.82 17.84
CA LEU A 48 -1.41 11.76 18.24
C LEU A 48 -1.79 10.41 17.64
N ARG A 49 -3.09 10.07 17.62
CA ARG A 49 -3.58 8.82 17.01
C ARG A 49 -3.26 8.80 15.51
N THR A 50 -3.52 9.88 14.79
CA THR A 50 -3.26 9.94 13.34
C THR A 50 -1.77 9.91 13.03
N LEU A 51 -0.94 10.65 13.77
CA LEU A 51 0.51 10.67 13.57
C LEU A 51 1.15 9.29 13.81
N LYS A 52 0.73 8.57 14.86
CA LYS A 52 1.18 7.18 15.09
C LYS A 52 0.76 6.21 14.00
N LEU A 53 -0.46 6.35 13.47
CA LEU A 53 -0.93 5.53 12.36
C LEU A 53 -0.08 5.77 11.09
N LEU A 54 0.28 7.03 10.84
CA LEU A 54 1.15 7.40 9.71
C LEU A 54 2.58 6.87 9.89
N GLU A 55 3.15 6.97 11.09
CA GLU A 55 4.44 6.38 11.44
C GLU A 55 4.46 4.87 11.15
N GLU A 56 3.51 4.11 11.71
CA GLU A 56 3.40 2.66 11.50
C GLU A 56 3.24 2.31 10.02
N HIS A 57 2.43 3.08 9.30
CA HIS A 57 2.21 2.89 7.87
C HIS A 57 3.52 2.99 7.08
N HIS A 58 4.34 4.00 7.36
CA HIS A 58 5.63 4.16 6.69
C HIS A 58 6.66 3.09 7.06
N LEU A 59 6.68 2.65 8.32
CA LEU A 59 7.49 1.51 8.74
C LEU A 59 7.10 0.25 7.96
N ARG A 60 5.81 -0.05 7.87
CA ARG A 60 5.28 -1.19 7.13
C ARG A 60 5.62 -1.13 5.65
N LEU A 61 5.54 0.04 5.00
CA LEU A 61 5.96 0.20 3.62
C LEU A 61 7.45 -0.14 3.44
N SER A 62 8.31 0.36 4.33
CA SER A 62 9.75 0.05 4.29
C SER A 62 10.02 -1.45 4.44
N GLU A 63 9.26 -2.15 5.28
CA GLU A 63 9.37 -3.60 5.47
C GLU A 63 8.89 -4.38 4.25
N LEU A 64 7.77 -3.98 3.65
CA LEU A 64 7.24 -4.62 2.45
C LEU A 64 8.23 -4.50 1.28
N LEU A 65 8.90 -3.36 1.14
CA LEU A 65 9.90 -3.15 0.10
C LEU A 65 11.20 -3.95 0.32
N LYS A 66 11.53 -4.31 1.57
CA LYS A 66 12.70 -5.17 1.88
C LYS A 66 12.48 -6.62 1.46
N LEU A 67 11.22 -7.06 1.32
CA LEU A 67 10.93 -8.41 0.86
C LEU A 67 11.34 -8.52 -0.61
N PRO A 68 12.12 -9.55 -1.00
CA PRO A 68 12.52 -9.71 -2.39
C PRO A 68 11.27 -9.81 -3.27
N VAL A 69 11.19 -8.91 -4.27
CA VAL A 69 10.12 -8.77 -5.28
C VAL A 69 9.74 -10.10 -5.94
N ARG A 70 10.58 -11.14 -5.82
CA ARG A 70 10.33 -12.53 -6.24
C ARG A 70 9.04 -13.15 -5.69
N ARG A 71 8.38 -12.57 -4.69
CA ARG A 71 7.05 -12.97 -4.22
C ARG A 71 5.90 -12.50 -5.13
N LEU A 72 6.10 -11.44 -5.92
CA LEU A 72 5.06 -10.86 -6.79
C LEU A 72 5.00 -11.53 -8.19
N GLU A 73 6.08 -12.15 -8.63
CA GLU A 73 6.15 -12.88 -9.92
C GLU A 73 5.53 -14.29 -9.85
N ARG A 74 5.10 -14.77 -8.67
CA ARG A 74 4.65 -16.17 -8.48
C ARG A 74 3.18 -16.43 -8.87
N THR A 75 2.58 -15.58 -9.70
CA THR A 75 1.22 -15.81 -10.24
C THR A 75 1.13 -15.84 -11.76
N GLU A 76 2.24 -15.81 -12.50
CA GLU A 76 2.22 -16.01 -13.97
C GLU A 76 3.45 -16.77 -14.50
N SER A 77 3.74 -17.96 -13.96
CA SER A 77 4.43 -19.05 -14.69
C SER A 77 4.71 -20.20 -13.73
N ASP A 78 3.91 -21.25 -13.87
CA ASP A 78 4.21 -22.54 -13.27
C ASP A 78 5.32 -23.25 -14.06
N GLU A 79 6.10 -24.06 -13.35
CA GLU A 79 7.02 -25.10 -13.83
C GLU A 79 8.42 -24.70 -14.40
N LYS A 80 9.43 -24.66 -13.52
CA LYS A 80 10.52 -25.67 -13.47
C LYS A 80 11.64 -25.33 -12.48
N GLN A 81 12.21 -26.39 -11.92
CA GLN A 81 13.49 -26.52 -11.21
C GLN A 81 13.58 -26.14 -9.73
N ALA A 82 13.12 -27.10 -8.94
CA ALA A 82 13.86 -27.80 -7.89
C ALA A 82 15.35 -27.42 -7.63
N ASN A 83 15.63 -27.43 -6.32
CA ASN A 83 16.88 -27.79 -5.63
C ASN A 83 17.98 -26.73 -5.50
N THR A 84 18.15 -26.25 -4.27
CA THR A 84 19.38 -26.42 -3.47
C THR A 84 19.08 -26.09 -1.99
N ALA A 85 18.65 -27.09 -1.22
CA ALA A 85 19.18 -27.27 0.14
C ALA A 85 20.63 -27.74 -0.06
N THR A 86 21.65 -27.35 0.70
CA THR A 86 21.88 -27.36 2.16
C THR A 86 23.26 -26.68 2.29
N GLU A 87 23.58 -25.88 3.30
CA GLU A 87 24.46 -26.34 4.38
C GLU A 87 24.52 -25.27 5.48
N ILE A 88 24.08 -25.68 6.66
CA ILE A 88 24.43 -25.06 7.94
C ILE A 88 25.64 -25.85 8.42
N THR A 89 26.83 -25.24 8.41
CA THR A 89 28.00 -25.80 9.10
C THR A 89 28.21 -25.02 10.39
N ASN A 90 27.57 -25.50 11.46
CA ASN A 90 28.01 -25.22 12.83
C ASN A 90 28.91 -26.39 13.24
N ASP A 91 30.21 -26.13 13.39
CA ASP A 91 31.14 -27.04 14.05
C ASP A 91 31.70 -26.38 15.32
N ALA A 92 31.99 -27.23 16.28
CA ALA A 92 31.92 -27.02 17.71
C ALA A 92 33.23 -26.54 18.34
N THR A 93 33.15 -26.07 19.60
CA THR A 93 33.88 -26.64 20.75
C THR A 93 33.78 -25.68 21.94
N SER A 94 33.21 -26.15 23.07
CA SER A 94 33.82 -26.07 24.41
C SER A 94 32.92 -26.77 25.44
N LYS A 95 33.56 -27.69 26.16
CA LYS A 95 33.10 -28.50 27.31
C LYS A 95 32.28 -27.75 28.37
N GLY A 96 31.41 -28.49 29.07
CA GLY A 96 31.12 -28.22 30.48
C GLY A 96 29.78 -28.76 31.00
N GLU A 97 29.84 -29.95 31.62
CA GLU A 97 29.05 -30.36 32.79
C GLU A 97 27.52 -30.64 32.69
N GLN A 98 27.21 -31.93 32.84
CA GLN A 98 25.95 -32.54 33.28
C GLN A 98 25.53 -32.02 34.68
N PRO A 99 24.22 -32.03 35.06
CA PRO A 99 23.54 -33.29 35.39
C PRO A 99 22.04 -33.38 35.04
N ALA A 100 21.57 -34.61 35.22
CA ALA A 100 20.28 -35.23 34.93
C ALA A 100 19.00 -34.49 35.32
N ALA A 101 17.94 -34.66 34.50
CA ALA A 101 16.64 -35.24 34.90
C ALA A 101 15.66 -35.27 33.71
N VAL A 102 14.99 -36.41 33.50
CA VAL A 102 13.91 -36.66 32.51
C VAL A 102 12.56 -36.36 33.19
N PRO A 103 11.50 -35.88 32.50
CA PRO A 103 10.46 -36.80 31.99
C PRO A 103 9.91 -36.44 30.58
N PRO A 104 9.14 -37.34 29.94
CA PRO A 104 8.90 -37.37 28.49
C PRO A 104 7.72 -36.48 28.03
N ALA A 105 7.91 -35.77 26.91
CA ALA A 105 6.85 -35.04 26.23
C ALA A 105 5.99 -35.99 25.38
N LYS A 106 4.69 -35.97 25.66
CA LYS A 106 3.65 -36.74 24.99
C LYS A 106 3.47 -36.27 23.55
N THR A 107 3.51 -37.21 22.60
CA THR A 107 3.14 -37.01 21.19
C THR A 107 1.62 -36.78 21.08
N GLY A 108 1.22 -35.52 20.92
CA GLY A 108 -0.14 -35.15 20.50
C GLY A 108 -0.23 -35.05 18.97
N PRO A 109 -1.33 -35.50 18.34
CA PRO A 109 -1.48 -35.41 16.89
C PRO A 109 -1.75 -33.97 16.47
N VAL A 110 -1.00 -33.49 15.49
CA VAL A 110 -1.20 -32.19 14.84
C VAL A 110 -2.48 -32.22 13.99
N PRO A 111 -3.39 -31.23 14.08
CA PRO A 111 -4.54 -31.17 13.18
C PRO A 111 -4.07 -30.71 11.79
N SER A 112 -4.17 -31.62 10.83
CA SER A 112 -4.02 -31.36 9.40
C SER A 112 -5.12 -30.40 8.94
N LEU A 113 -4.74 -29.20 8.49
CA LEU A 113 -5.66 -28.16 7.97
C LEU A 113 -6.11 -28.41 6.53
N LEU A 114 -6.20 -29.68 6.11
CA LEU A 114 -6.74 -30.08 4.82
C LEU A 114 -8.14 -30.65 4.99
N GLN A 115 -9.12 -29.79 5.27
CA GLN A 115 -10.53 -30.14 5.11
C GLN A 115 -11.28 -29.05 4.35
N SER A 116 -11.38 -29.32 3.05
CA SER A 116 -12.58 -29.17 2.23
C SER A 116 -13.44 -27.94 2.49
N LYS A 117 -13.30 -26.97 1.59
CA LYS A 117 -14.38 -26.36 0.79
C LYS A 117 -15.72 -27.11 0.93
N ARG A 118 -16.45 -26.87 2.02
CA ARG A 118 -17.88 -27.18 2.14
C ARG A 118 -18.55 -25.84 2.30
N TYR A 119 -18.85 -25.21 1.16
CA TYR A 119 -19.89 -24.21 1.11
C TYR A 119 -21.07 -24.78 1.88
N GLN A 120 -21.36 -24.10 3.00
CA GLN A 120 -22.44 -24.47 3.87
C GLN A 120 -23.68 -24.63 3.02
N ALA A 121 -24.37 -25.74 3.25
CA ALA A 121 -25.66 -26.07 2.70
C ALA A 121 -26.48 -24.80 2.46
N ALA A 122 -26.98 -24.63 1.24
CA ALA A 122 -27.88 -23.56 0.87
C ALA A 122 -29.09 -23.59 1.81
N ARG A 123 -28.97 -22.91 2.95
CA ARG A 123 -30.09 -22.56 3.80
C ARG A 123 -31.02 -21.74 2.90
N PRO A 124 -32.35 -21.94 2.98
CA PRO A 124 -33.27 -21.11 2.21
C PRO A 124 -32.99 -19.65 2.60
N MET A 125 -32.44 -18.88 1.65
CA MET A 125 -31.95 -17.51 1.84
C MET A 125 -33.08 -16.55 2.29
N THR A 126 -34.32 -17.01 2.20
CA THR A 126 -35.54 -16.35 2.68
C THR A 126 -35.64 -16.25 4.21
N SER A 127 -34.87 -17.05 4.97
CA SER A 127 -34.90 -17.05 6.45
C SER A 127 -33.80 -16.20 7.09
N SER A 128 -32.89 -15.62 6.30
CA SER A 128 -31.77 -14.85 6.85
C SER A 128 -32.23 -13.47 7.34
N ILE A 129 -31.79 -13.07 8.53
CA ILE A 129 -32.05 -11.74 9.13
C ILE A 129 -31.71 -10.62 8.14
N ALA A 130 -30.64 -10.79 7.35
CA ALA A 130 -30.25 -9.85 6.32
C ALA A 130 -31.28 -9.74 5.18
N SER A 131 -31.87 -10.87 4.76
CA SER A 131 -32.92 -10.89 3.74
C SER A 131 -34.21 -10.24 4.28
N ASN A 132 -34.58 -10.51 5.52
CA ASN A 132 -35.74 -9.89 6.16
C ASN A 132 -35.56 -8.37 6.34
N LEU A 133 -34.38 -7.91 6.76
CA LEU A 133 -34.09 -6.47 6.86
C LEU A 133 -34.09 -5.78 5.49
N ALA A 134 -33.61 -6.45 4.45
CA ALA A 134 -33.66 -5.94 3.08
C ALA A 134 -35.11 -5.83 2.59
N SER A 135 -35.92 -6.88 2.76
CA SER A 135 -37.33 -6.89 2.38
C SER A 135 -38.17 -5.89 3.18
N ALA A 136 -37.96 -5.76 4.49
CA ALA A 136 -38.64 -4.77 5.32
C ALA A 136 -38.32 -3.33 4.89
N ARG A 137 -37.13 -3.11 4.32
CA ARG A 137 -36.73 -1.83 3.71
C ARG A 137 -37.11 -1.70 2.24
N GLY A 138 -37.84 -2.67 1.67
CA GLY A 138 -38.26 -2.67 0.27
C GLY A 138 -37.15 -2.95 -0.74
N ILE A 139 -35.97 -3.40 -0.30
CA ILE A 139 -34.86 -3.74 -1.18
C ILE A 139 -35.13 -5.12 -1.77
N LYS A 140 -35.51 -5.14 -3.05
CA LYS A 140 -35.68 -6.37 -3.81
C LYS A 140 -34.30 -6.96 -4.08
N ALA A 141 -34.10 -8.23 -3.71
CA ALA A 141 -32.91 -8.98 -4.11
C ALA A 141 -32.94 -9.15 -5.63
N ARG A 142 -32.30 -8.22 -6.36
CA ARG A 142 -32.15 -8.35 -7.81
C ARG A 142 -31.19 -9.50 -8.08
N ASP A 143 -31.61 -10.34 -9.01
CA ASP A 143 -30.85 -11.45 -9.56
C ASP A 143 -29.42 -11.01 -9.87
N ARG A 144 -28.49 -11.78 -9.31
CA ARG A 144 -27.05 -11.64 -9.46
C ARG A 144 -26.70 -11.99 -10.91
N GLY A 145 -26.83 -11.04 -11.84
CA GLY A 145 -26.72 -11.38 -13.27
C GLY A 145 -26.27 -10.30 -14.27
N GLN A 146 -26.19 -9.01 -13.92
CA GLN A 146 -25.74 -8.00 -14.88
C GLN A 146 -25.00 -6.87 -14.16
N LEU A 147 -23.68 -7.01 -14.07
CA LEU A 147 -22.78 -5.90 -13.81
C LEU A 147 -22.48 -5.28 -15.18
N VAL A 148 -23.16 -4.19 -15.52
CA VAL A 148 -22.74 -3.34 -16.65
C VAL A 148 -21.48 -2.61 -16.18
N PRO A 149 -20.34 -2.74 -16.87
CA PRO A 149 -19.14 -2.00 -16.49
C PRO A 149 -19.39 -0.50 -16.65
N PRO A 150 -18.87 0.36 -15.75
CA PRO A 150 -18.96 1.80 -15.93
C PRO A 150 -18.16 2.21 -17.18
N SER A 151 -18.86 2.77 -18.17
CA SER A 151 -18.25 3.38 -19.35
C SER A 151 -17.63 4.72 -18.95
N VAL A 152 -16.32 4.75 -18.74
CA VAL A 152 -15.55 5.99 -18.63
C VAL A 152 -15.31 6.55 -20.04
N SER A 153 -16.00 7.62 -20.38
CA SER A 153 -15.67 8.44 -21.56
C SER A 153 -14.63 9.47 -21.14
N ASN A 154 -13.39 9.32 -21.61
CA ASN A 154 -12.34 10.31 -21.42
C ASN A 154 -12.51 11.41 -22.49
N ASP A 155 -13.39 12.38 -22.20
CA ASP A 155 -13.50 13.59 -23.01
C ASP A 155 -12.34 14.53 -22.65
N GLN A 156 -11.24 14.40 -23.39
CA GLN A 156 -10.12 15.32 -23.31
C GLN A 156 -10.48 16.54 -24.17
N ALA A 157 -11.00 17.59 -23.55
CA ALA A 157 -11.13 18.88 -24.21
C ALA A 157 -9.72 19.50 -24.34
N PRO A 158 -9.17 19.68 -25.55
CA PRO A 158 -7.94 20.43 -25.73
C PRO A 158 -8.24 21.90 -25.43
N GLY A 159 -7.77 22.39 -24.27
CA GLY A 159 -7.80 23.80 -23.93
C GLY A 159 -6.89 24.59 -24.86
N ASN A 160 -7.46 25.16 -25.93
CA ASN A 160 -6.80 26.12 -26.80
C ASN A 160 -6.85 27.51 -26.14
N LEU A 161 -5.80 27.91 -25.43
CA LEU A 161 -5.61 29.28 -24.96
C LEU A 161 -4.70 30.02 -25.94
N GLU A 162 -5.24 30.37 -27.11
CA GLU A 162 -4.63 31.37 -27.99
C GLU A 162 -4.90 32.75 -27.39
N GLY A 163 -3.96 33.21 -26.56
CA GLY A 163 -3.93 34.58 -26.07
C GLY A 163 -3.54 35.52 -27.21
N SER A 164 -4.54 36.11 -27.85
CA SER A 164 -4.36 37.25 -28.74
C SER A 164 -3.88 38.47 -27.94
N SER A 165 -2.56 38.67 -27.86
CA SER A 165 -1.97 39.95 -27.49
C SER A 165 -1.38 40.60 -28.74
N SER A 166 -2.24 41.17 -29.59
CA SER A 166 -1.78 42.15 -30.58
C SER A 166 -1.41 43.43 -29.82
N SER A 167 -0.13 43.57 -29.57
CA SER A 167 0.51 44.78 -29.07
C SER A 167 0.17 45.94 -30.01
N SER A 168 -0.67 46.86 -29.53
CA SER A 168 -0.77 48.21 -30.06
C SER A 168 0.56 48.89 -29.70
N SER A 169 1.50 48.91 -30.63
CA SER A 169 2.68 49.76 -30.56
C SER A 169 2.65 50.69 -31.75
N ASP A 170 2.34 51.94 -31.44
CA ASP A 170 2.71 53.12 -32.21
C ASP A 170 4.13 53.00 -32.77
N GLY A 171 4.29 53.43 -34.01
CA GLY A 171 5.53 53.33 -34.76
C GLY A 171 5.46 54.12 -36.06
N ASP A 172 5.37 55.43 -35.92
CA ASP A 172 5.59 56.46 -36.93
C ASP A 172 6.69 56.08 -37.95
N ARG A 173 6.33 56.00 -39.24
CA ARG A 173 7.27 56.13 -40.36
C ARG A 173 6.55 56.43 -41.67
N VAL A 174 6.09 57.67 -41.80
CA VAL A 174 5.64 58.20 -43.10
C VAL A 174 6.88 58.59 -43.90
N TYR A 175 7.11 57.87 -44.99
CA TYR A 175 8.01 58.29 -46.06
C TYR A 175 7.32 59.43 -46.82
N SER A 176 7.80 60.67 -46.67
CA SER A 176 7.45 61.76 -47.60
C SER A 176 8.52 61.81 -48.69
N ILE A 177 8.08 61.50 -49.90
CA ILE A 177 8.78 61.73 -51.16
C ILE A 177 8.28 63.09 -51.62
N ASP A 178 9.17 64.07 -51.74
CA ASP A 178 8.91 65.29 -52.51
C ASP A 178 9.98 65.45 -53.59
N LEU A 179 9.49 65.66 -54.82
CA LEU A 179 10.22 66.04 -56.02
C LEU A 179 10.30 67.57 -56.09
#